data_AF-T0N733-F1
#
_entry.id   AF-T0N733-F1
#
_cell.length_a   1.000
_cell.length_b   1.000
_cell.length_c   1.000
_cell.angle_alpha   90.00
_cell.angle_beta   90.00
_cell.angle_gamma   90.00
#
_symmetry.space_group_name_H-M   'P 1'
#
loop_
_entity.id
_entity.type
_entity.pdbx_description
1 polymer ?
#
loop_
_entity_poly.entity_id
_entity_poly.type
_entity_poly.pdbx_seq_one_letter_code
_entity_poly.pdbx_strand_id
1 'polypeptide(L)'
;MKGTLIVFTIPRSKNGVSPASYSKFYRKLYGYNNSSHYGRYHKRIPGFLDNYKYVKYANGVIITRTDASEAIVEFLNNNRAEVHHWDVEITDHEKKELEA
;
A
#
# COMPACT_ATOMS: atom_id res chain seq x y z
N MET A 1 7.11 -0.72 20.72
CA MET A 1 8.02 -0.68 19.55
C MET A 1 7.63 0.52 18.71
N LYS A 2 8.54 1.10 17.92
CA LYS A 2 8.17 2.17 16.99
C LYS A 2 7.87 1.58 15.61
N GLY A 3 6.86 2.15 14.96
CA GLY A 3 6.56 1.92 13.55
C GLY A 3 6.30 3.24 12.85
N THR A 4 6.06 3.19 11.55
CA THR A 4 5.76 4.39 10.76
C THR A 4 4.34 4.28 10.22
N LEU A 5 3.49 5.23 10.63
CA LEU A 5 2.16 5.43 10.06
C LEU A 5 2.32 6.20 8.76
N ILE A 6 1.81 5.66 7.66
CA ILE A 6 1.82 6.29 6.34
C ILE A 6 0.38 6.52 5.92
N VAL A 7 0.04 7.78 5.70
CA VAL A 7 -1.24 8.21 5.15
C VAL A 7 -0.99 8.81 3.77
N PHE A 8 -1.66 8.28 2.75
CA PHE A 8 -1.51 8.73 1.39
C PHE A 8 -2.82 8.77 0.62
N THR A 9 -2.88 9.64 -0.37
CA THR A 9 -3.99 9.71 -1.32
C THR A 9 -3.47 9.95 -2.73
N ILE A 10 -4.23 9.49 -3.73
CA ILE A 10 -4.01 9.89 -5.11
C ILE A 10 -5.02 10.97 -5.48
N PRO A 11 -4.56 12.19 -5.82
CA PRO A 11 -5.47 13.29 -6.15
C PRO A 11 -6.32 12.94 -7.38
N ARG A 12 -7.65 12.85 -7.16
CA ARG A 12 -8.62 12.46 -8.19
C ARG A 12 -9.04 13.60 -9.12
N SER A 13 -8.98 14.85 -8.64
CA SER A 13 -9.74 15.96 -9.25
C SER A 13 -8.90 17.04 -9.93
N LYS A 14 -7.64 17.28 -9.54
CA LYS A 14 -6.86 18.41 -10.11
C LYS A 14 -6.06 18.09 -11.37
N ASN A 15 -5.85 16.81 -11.69
CA ASN A 15 -4.93 16.38 -12.77
C ASN A 15 -5.56 15.39 -13.79
N GLY A 16 -6.88 15.28 -13.88
CA GLY A 16 -7.53 14.40 -14.87
C GLY A 16 -7.24 12.90 -14.66
N VAL A 17 -7.04 12.47 -13.41
CA VAL A 17 -6.77 11.05 -13.10
C VAL A 17 -8.04 10.24 -13.30
N SER A 18 -8.09 9.50 -14.40
CA SER A 18 -9.22 8.62 -14.69
C SER A 18 -9.39 7.56 -13.59
N PRO A 19 -10.63 7.07 -13.35
CA PRO A 19 -10.86 5.94 -12.45
C PRO A 19 -9.98 4.71 -12.76
N ALA A 20 -9.63 4.51 -14.04
CA ALA A 20 -8.73 3.46 -14.49
C ALA A 20 -7.30 3.64 -13.96
N SER A 21 -6.78 4.89 -13.94
CA SER A 21 -5.47 5.20 -13.37
C SER A 21 -5.43 4.95 -11.87
N TYR A 22 -6.50 5.32 -11.15
CA TYR A 22 -6.64 5.02 -9.72
C TYR A 22 -6.62 3.50 -9.46
N SER A 23 -7.46 2.74 -10.17
CA SER A 23 -7.50 1.28 -10.05
C SER A 23 -6.14 0.64 -10.37
N LYS A 24 -5.47 1.10 -11.43
CA LYS A 24 -4.14 0.62 -11.82
C LYS A 24 -3.09 0.85 -10.73
N PHE A 25 -3.12 2.00 -10.06
CA PHE A 25 -2.22 2.27 -8.94
C PHE A 25 -2.46 1.31 -7.77
N TYR A 26 -3.71 1.15 -7.32
CA TYR A 26 -4.01 0.27 -6.19
C TYR A 26 -3.67 -1.20 -6.50
N ARG A 27 -3.84 -1.64 -7.74
CA ARG A 27 -3.39 -2.96 -8.22
C ARG A 27 -1.87 -3.11 -8.19
N LYS A 28 -1.12 -2.07 -8.54
CA LYS A 28 0.35 -2.07 -8.42
C LYS A 28 0.80 -2.06 -6.96
N LEU A 29 0.10 -1.34 -6.09
CA LEU A 29 0.45 -1.19 -4.68
C LEU A 29 0.15 -2.47 -3.88
N TYR A 30 -1.10 -2.93 -3.90
CA TYR A 30 -1.59 -4.04 -3.07
C TYR A 30 -1.63 -5.40 -3.78
N GLY A 31 -1.41 -5.41 -5.10
CA GLY A 31 -1.64 -6.59 -5.92
C GLY A 31 -3.12 -6.77 -6.28
N TYR A 32 -3.42 -7.83 -7.01
CA TYR A 32 -4.80 -8.15 -7.40
C TYR A 32 -4.96 -9.62 -7.80
N ASN A 33 -6.20 -10.11 -7.72
CA ASN A 33 -6.55 -11.42 -8.24
C ASN A 33 -6.87 -11.29 -9.73
N ASN A 34 -6.23 -12.12 -10.54
CA ASN A 34 -6.48 -12.25 -11.96
C ASN A 34 -7.21 -13.56 -12.24
N SER A 35 -8.21 -13.50 -13.10
CA SER A 35 -8.92 -14.69 -13.58
C SER A 35 -8.77 -14.83 -15.09
N SER A 36 -8.59 -16.06 -15.58
CA SER A 36 -8.54 -16.37 -17.01
C SER A 36 -9.40 -17.58 -17.35
N HIS A 37 -9.65 -17.78 -18.64
CA HIS A 37 -10.53 -18.82 -19.16
C HIS A 37 -11.91 -18.80 -18.47
N TYR A 38 -12.64 -17.69 -18.59
CA TYR A 38 -13.97 -17.51 -17.99
C TYR A 38 -14.03 -17.81 -16.49
N GLY A 39 -12.95 -17.52 -15.75
CA GLY A 39 -12.88 -17.76 -14.31
C GLY A 39 -12.45 -19.18 -13.92
N ARG A 40 -11.96 -20.02 -14.84
CA ARG A 40 -11.41 -21.34 -14.44
C ARG A 40 -10.07 -21.22 -13.73
N TYR A 41 -9.21 -20.29 -14.15
CA TYR A 41 -7.89 -20.13 -13.56
C TYR A 41 -7.83 -18.85 -12.76
N HIS A 42 -7.35 -18.94 -11.53
CA HIS A 42 -7.16 -17.82 -10.63
C HIS A 42 -5.69 -17.72 -10.25
N LYS A 43 -5.10 -16.53 -10.40
CA LYS A 43 -3.74 -16.25 -9.95
C LYS A 43 -3.72 -14.90 -9.26
N ARG A 44 -3.11 -14.83 -8.08
CA ARG A 44 -2.79 -13.56 -7.44
C ARG A 44 -1.53 -12.98 -8.09
N ILE A 45 -1.63 -11.73 -8.55
CA ILE A 45 -0.50 -10.95 -9.03
C ILE A 45 -0.05 -10.08 -7.86
N PRO A 46 1.21 -10.23 -7.39
CA PRO A 46 1.69 -9.49 -6.25
C PRO A 46 1.82 -8.00 -6.55
N GLY A 47 1.60 -7.19 -5.52
CA GLY A 47 1.86 -5.75 -5.54
C GLY A 47 3.19 -5.40 -4.89
N PHE A 48 3.54 -4.13 -4.96
CA PHE A 48 4.75 -3.59 -4.34
C PHE A 48 4.81 -3.85 -2.83
N LEU A 49 3.69 -3.67 -2.11
CA LEU A 49 3.65 -3.88 -0.66
C LEU A 49 3.76 -5.34 -0.24
N ASP A 50 3.66 -6.31 -1.15
CA ASP A 50 3.88 -7.72 -0.80
C ASP A 50 5.34 -8.04 -0.49
N ASN A 51 6.26 -7.14 -0.85
CA ASN A 51 7.67 -7.24 -0.50
C ASN A 51 7.97 -6.74 0.93
N TYR A 52 6.98 -6.14 1.60
CA TYR A 52 7.13 -5.52 2.91
C TYR A 52 6.05 -6.03 3.87
N LYS A 53 6.36 -6.04 5.16
CA LYS A 53 5.35 -6.26 6.18
C LYS A 53 4.67 -4.94 6.50
N TYR A 54 3.34 -4.94 6.44
CA TYR A 54 2.52 -3.76 6.73
C TYR A 54 1.16 -4.18 7.28
N VAL A 55 0.61 -3.36 8.15
CA VAL A 55 -0.78 -3.44 8.61
C VAL A 55 -1.59 -2.42 7.83
N LYS A 56 -2.70 -2.86 7.24
CA LYS A 56 -3.62 -1.99 6.51
C LYS A 56 -4.84 -1.68 7.34
N TYR A 57 -5.07 -0.40 7.60
CA TYR A 57 -6.28 0.07 8.28
C TYR A 57 -7.36 0.52 7.30
N ALA A 58 -6.94 1.20 6.23
CA ALA A 58 -7.82 1.64 5.16
C ALA A 58 -7.05 1.75 3.84
N ASN A 59 -7.77 2.01 2.75
CA ASN A 59 -7.09 2.45 1.53
C ASN A 59 -6.39 3.78 1.81
N GLY A 60 -5.07 3.84 1.56
CA GLY A 60 -4.31 5.04 1.87
C GLY A 60 -3.81 5.13 3.31
N VAL A 61 -4.09 4.16 4.18
CA VAL A 61 -3.64 4.21 5.60
C VAL A 61 -3.01 2.88 5.96
N ILE A 62 -1.70 2.90 6.17
CA ILE A 62 -0.91 1.71 6.51
C ILE A 62 0.06 2.03 7.63
N ILE A 63 0.40 1.01 8.42
CA ILE A 63 1.54 1.04 9.35
C ILE A 63 2.56 0.03 8.88
N THR A 64 3.83 0.40 8.94
CA THR A 64 4.94 -0.46 8.58
C THR A 64 6.09 -0.31 9.58
N ARG A 65 7.11 -1.14 9.45
CA ARG A 65 8.36 -0.97 10.19
C ARG A 65 9.11 0.24 9.66
N THR A 66 9.86 0.90 10.54
CA THR A 66 10.60 2.11 10.17
C THR A 66 11.62 1.87 9.06
N ASP A 67 12.26 0.69 9.01
CA ASP A 67 13.23 0.29 7.97
C ASP A 67 12.61 0.11 6.58
N ALA A 68 11.34 -0.28 6.50
CA ALA A 68 10.60 -0.41 5.24
C ALA A 68 9.97 0.92 4.76
N SER A 69 9.82 1.89 5.68
CA SER A 69 9.04 3.10 5.43
C SER A 69 9.58 3.95 4.27
N GLU A 70 10.89 4.09 4.16
CA GLU A 70 11.54 4.92 3.14
C GLU A 70 11.21 4.44 1.72
N ALA A 71 11.40 3.14 1.46
CA ALA A 71 11.09 2.55 0.15
C ALA A 71 9.60 2.66 -0.20
N ILE A 72 8.71 2.56 0.80
CA ILE A 72 7.27 2.70 0.60
C ILE A 72 6.91 4.16 0.27
N VAL A 73 7.43 5.12 1.01
CA VAL A 73 7.21 6.55 0.77
C VAL A 73 7.75 6.94 -0.62
N GLU A 74 8.93 6.46 -1.00
CA GLU A 74 9.51 6.70 -2.33
C GLU A 74 8.61 6.14 -3.44
N PHE A 75 8.13 4.90 -3.31
CA PHE A 75 7.20 4.32 -4.28
C PHE A 75 5.92 5.16 -4.42
N LEU A 76 5.34 5.62 -3.31
CA LEU A 76 4.13 6.43 -3.31
C LEU A 76 4.36 7.78 -4.00
N ASN A 77 5.46 8.47 -3.68
CA ASN A 77 5.84 9.74 -4.31
C ASN A 77 6.08 9.58 -5.81
N ASN A 78 6.78 8.52 -6.24
CA ASN A 78 7.02 8.21 -7.65
C ASN A 78 5.71 7.95 -8.43
N ASN A 79 4.64 7.53 -7.74
CA ASN A 79 3.32 7.37 -8.31
C ASN A 79 2.41 8.60 -8.12
N ARG A 80 2.99 9.76 -7.76
CA ARG A 80 2.30 11.05 -7.56
C ARG A 80 1.22 11.00 -6.47
N ALA A 81 1.41 10.18 -5.45
CA ALA A 81 0.59 10.22 -4.25
C ALA A 81 1.00 11.43 -3.41
N GLU A 82 0.03 12.05 -2.74
CA GLU A 82 0.28 12.95 -1.62
C GLU A 82 0.48 12.09 -0.37
N VAL A 83 1.60 12.25 0.32
CA VAL A 83 2.03 11.35 1.41
C VAL A 83 2.36 12.15 2.67
N HIS A 84 1.84 11.68 3.80
CA HIS A 84 2.24 12.09 5.13
C HIS A 84 2.65 10.87 5.93
N HIS A 85 3.67 11.00 6.77
CA HIS A 85 4.11 9.92 7.63
C HIS A 85 4.60 10.41 8.98
N TRP A 86 4.48 9.56 9.99
CA TRP A 86 4.87 9.84 11.37
C TRP A 86 5.42 8.59 12.02
N ASP A 87 6.41 8.78 12.90
CA ASP A 87 6.80 7.76 13.86
C ASP A 87 5.72 7.62 14.92
N VAL A 88 5.23 6.40 15.13
CA VAL A 88 4.16 6.08 16.08
C VAL A 88 4.58 4.91 16.97
N GLU A 89 4.05 4.88 18.18
CA GLU A 89 4.09 3.67 18.99
C GLU A 89 3.07 2.67 18.45
N ILE A 90 3.52 1.45 18.20
CA ILE A 90 2.68 0.36 17.72
C ILE A 90 2.34 -0.61 18.85
N THR A 91 1.11 -1.10 18.81
CA THR A 91 0.52 -2.10 19.69
C THR A 91 1.16 -3.48 19.51
N ASP A 92 0.93 -4.36 20.48
CA ASP A 92 1.40 -5.76 20.40
C ASP A 92 0.80 -6.53 19.22
N HIS A 93 -0.42 -6.18 18.82
CA HIS A 93 -1.07 -6.76 17.64
C HIS A 93 -0.30 -6.40 16.36
N GLU A 94 -0.03 -5.12 16.14
CA GLU A 94 0.73 -4.67 14.96
C GLU A 94 2.15 -5.21 14.97
N LYS A 95 2.78 -5.26 16.14
CA LYS A 95 4.11 -5.87 16.29
C LYS A 95 4.12 -7.30 15.75
N LYS A 96 3.13 -8.11 16.14
CA LYS A 96 3.02 -9.50 15.68
C LYS A 96 2.84 -9.60 14.16
N GLU A 97 1.99 -8.76 13.57
CA GLU A 97 1.76 -8.73 12.11
C GLU A 97 3.00 -8.27 11.32
N LEU A 98 3.85 -7.43 11.92
CA LEU A 98 5.07 -6.90 11.30
C LEU A 98 6.31 -7.81 11.46
N GLU A 99 6.27 -8.78 12.38
CA GLU A 99 7.35 -9.74 12.67
C GLU A 99 7.10 -11.13 12.06
N ALA A 100 5.83 -11.52 11.84
CA ALA A 100 5.43 -12.74 11.12
C ALA A 100 5.66 -12.59 9.61
#